data_AF-A0A2V8JJI7-F1
#
_entry.id   AF-A0A2V8JJI7-F1
#
_cell.length_a   1.000
_cell.length_b   1.000
_cell.length_c   1.000
_cell.angle_alpha   90.00
_cell.angle_beta   90.00
_cell.angle_gamma   90.00
#
_symmetry.space_group_name_H-M   'P 1'
#
loop_
_entity.id
_entity.type
_entity.pdbx_description
1 polymer ?
#
loop_
_entity_poly.entity_id
_entity_poly.type
_entity_poly.pdbx_seq_one_letter_code
_entity_poly.pdbx_strand_id
1 'polypeptide(L)'
;MTRWQQWLERPEKLFVQNVVFQVHLWIGAAASAYILLMSISGSAIVFRNELSGNSVIEWLVRLHENLLAGTAGHFVNGIGGMCLTLLCLTGAMIWWPGTKHWRRSLTVDWSAHFARINWDLHSALGFWCFIFVLVWGISGIYFVFPQPFYSLLVFDPDDRFTDPGLFWLSRLHFGRFGWFIEGIWAALGLVPAILAFTGVFVCCRRMIYKKPSNPRTQSEKLDPL
;
A
#
# COMPACT_ATOMS: atom_id res chain seq x y z
N MET A 1 -0.36 21.34 26.75
CA MET A 1 -0.35 19.96 26.21
C MET A 1 1.02 19.68 25.63
N THR A 2 1.63 18.54 25.96
CA THR A 2 2.90 18.12 25.35
C THR A 2 2.65 17.67 23.90
N ARG A 3 3.68 17.73 23.03
CA ARG A 3 3.57 17.24 21.64
C ARG A 3 3.10 15.77 21.58
N TRP A 4 3.50 14.96 22.56
CA TRP A 4 3.05 13.57 22.73
C TRP A 4 1.56 13.45 23.02
N GLN A 5 1.01 14.26 23.94
CA GLN A 5 -0.43 14.28 24.22
C GLN A 5 -1.23 14.76 23.00
N GLN A 6 -0.71 15.76 22.28
CA GLN A 6 -1.35 16.25 21.06
C GLN A 6 -1.37 15.19 19.94
N TRP A 7 -0.29 14.41 19.78
CA TRP A 7 -0.25 13.31 18.82
C TRP A 7 -1.23 12.18 19.18
N LEU A 8 -1.36 11.85 20.47
CA LEU A 8 -2.31 10.83 20.94
C LEU A 8 -3.77 11.24 20.72
N GLU A 9 -4.12 12.50 20.98
CA GLU A 9 -5.50 12.97 20.91
C GLU A 9 -5.93 13.51 19.55
N ARG A 10 -5.06 14.28 18.87
CA ARG A 10 -5.37 15.03 17.63
C ARG A 10 -4.16 15.12 16.69
N PRO A 11 -3.74 14.00 16.08
CA PRO A 11 -2.55 13.93 15.23
C PRO A 11 -2.65 14.81 13.98
N GLU A 12 -3.86 15.16 13.50
CA GLU A 12 -4.07 15.98 12.30
C GLU A 12 -3.53 17.42 12.41
N LYS A 13 -3.29 17.89 13.64
CA LYS A 13 -2.75 19.24 13.88
C LYS A 13 -1.23 19.33 13.75
N LEU A 14 -0.55 18.21 13.56
CA LEU A 14 0.90 18.17 13.44
C LEU A 14 1.31 18.35 11.98
N PHE A 15 2.25 19.27 11.74
CA PHE A 15 2.81 19.53 10.41
C PHE A 15 3.35 18.26 9.75
N VAL A 16 4.06 17.43 10.52
CA VAL A 16 4.62 16.14 10.04
C VAL A 16 3.52 15.22 9.51
N GLN A 17 2.41 15.06 10.23
CA GLN A 17 1.29 14.22 9.79
C GLN A 17 0.71 14.70 8.46
N ASN A 18 0.61 16.02 8.28
CA ASN A 18 0.11 16.62 7.04
C ASN A 18 1.07 16.43 5.87
N VAL A 19 2.38 16.58 6.07
CA VAL A 19 3.39 16.34 5.03
C VAL A 19 3.39 14.86 4.62
N VAL A 20 3.43 13.95 5.60
CA VAL A 20 3.37 12.49 5.33
C VAL A 20 2.09 12.13 4.58
N PHE A 21 0.95 12.73 4.97
CA PHE A 21 -0.32 12.55 4.25
C PHE A 21 -0.23 13.00 2.79
N GLN A 22 0.34 14.17 2.50
CA GLN A 22 0.49 14.65 1.12
C GLN A 22 1.40 13.75 0.30
N VAL A 23 2.54 13.33 0.88
CA VAL A 23 3.48 12.40 0.23
C VAL A 23 2.78 11.08 -0.10
N HIS A 24 2.07 10.48 0.86
CA HIS A 24 1.30 9.26 0.66
C HIS A 24 0.25 9.42 -0.45
N LEU A 25 -0.48 10.54 -0.45
CA LEU A 25 -1.52 10.84 -1.44
C LEU A 25 -0.94 10.88 -2.87
N TRP A 26 0.14 11.64 -3.08
CA TRP A 26 0.71 11.84 -4.41
C TRP A 26 1.44 10.61 -4.93
N ILE A 27 2.22 9.93 -4.08
CA ILE A 27 2.87 8.67 -4.45
C ILE A 27 1.80 7.62 -4.77
N GLY A 28 0.75 7.52 -3.96
CA GLY A 28 -0.33 6.57 -4.14
C GLY A 28 -1.09 6.80 -5.45
N ALA A 29 -1.39 8.06 -5.77
CA ALA A 29 -2.03 8.42 -7.04
C ALA A 29 -1.14 8.06 -8.24
N ALA A 30 0.15 8.42 -8.20
CA ALA A 30 1.10 8.15 -9.28
C ALA A 30 1.36 6.66 -9.50
N ALA A 31 1.45 5.87 -8.41
CA ALA A 31 1.73 4.44 -8.47
C ALA A 31 0.47 3.56 -8.66
N SER A 32 -0.74 4.13 -8.62
CA SER A 32 -1.99 3.37 -8.57
C SER A 32 -2.19 2.38 -9.70
N ALA A 33 -1.98 2.79 -10.95
CA ALA A 33 -2.13 1.94 -12.13
C ALA A 33 -1.12 0.77 -12.11
N TYR A 34 0.11 1.04 -11.69
CA TYR A 34 1.15 0.02 -11.51
C TYR A 34 0.77 -0.97 -10.41
N ILE A 35 0.34 -0.49 -9.23
CA ILE A 35 -0.06 -1.35 -8.10
C ILE A 35 -1.27 -2.22 -8.48
N LEU A 36 -2.25 -1.67 -9.21
CA LEU A 36 -3.39 -2.42 -9.73
C LEU A 36 -2.93 -3.57 -10.63
N LEU A 37 -2.06 -3.28 -11.61
CA LEU A 37 -1.53 -4.28 -12.53
C LEU A 37 -0.76 -5.38 -11.79
N MET A 38 0.11 -5.02 -10.85
CA MET A 38 0.93 -5.97 -10.09
C MET A 38 0.11 -6.81 -9.11
N SER A 39 -0.89 -6.22 -8.47
CA SER A 39 -1.78 -6.93 -7.56
C SER A 39 -2.67 -7.93 -8.30
N ILE A 40 -3.23 -7.55 -9.44
CA ILE A 40 -4.06 -8.46 -10.27
C ILE A 40 -3.21 -9.59 -10.86
N SER A 41 -2.07 -9.26 -11.48
CA SER A 41 -1.17 -10.28 -12.03
C SER A 41 -0.59 -11.17 -10.94
N GLY A 42 -0.21 -10.61 -9.79
CA GLY A 42 0.31 -11.31 -8.62
C GLY A 42 -0.69 -12.34 -8.06
N SER A 43 -1.95 -11.94 -7.93
CA SER A 43 -3.04 -12.82 -7.51
C SER A 43 -3.24 -14.00 -8.48
N ALA A 44 -3.17 -13.75 -9.80
CA ALA A 44 -3.33 -14.78 -10.82
C ALA A 44 -2.16 -15.78 -10.87
N ILE A 45 -0.91 -15.32 -10.70
CA ILE A 45 0.27 -16.18 -10.79
C ILE A 45 0.49 -17.05 -9.55
N VAL A 46 -0.30 -16.90 -8.47
CA VAL A 46 -0.25 -17.82 -7.32
C VAL A 46 -0.46 -19.26 -7.79
N PHE A 47 -1.37 -19.48 -8.74
CA PHE A 47 -1.72 -20.81 -9.29
C PHE A 47 -0.79 -21.30 -10.41
N ARG A 48 0.41 -20.72 -10.54
CA ARG A 48 1.30 -21.04 -11.66
C ARG A 48 1.82 -22.48 -11.66
N ASN A 49 1.86 -23.13 -10.50
CA ASN A 49 2.42 -24.48 -10.38
C ASN A 49 1.39 -25.49 -10.93
N GLU A 50 0.12 -25.24 -10.64
CA GLU A 50 -1.05 -26.00 -11.06
C GLU A 50 -1.33 -25.82 -12.56
N LEU A 51 -1.09 -24.60 -13.06
CA LEU A 51 -1.28 -24.22 -14.46
C LEU A 51 0.02 -24.19 -15.26
N SER A 52 1.05 -24.92 -14.80
CA SER A 52 2.34 -24.97 -15.47
C SER A 52 2.20 -25.53 -16.90
N GLY A 53 2.95 -24.95 -17.85
CA GLY A 53 2.84 -25.27 -19.28
C GLY A 53 1.74 -24.51 -20.04
N ASN A 54 0.90 -23.71 -19.36
CA ASN A 54 -0.03 -22.79 -20.02
C ASN A 54 0.69 -21.48 -20.43
N SER A 55 0.72 -21.19 -21.73
CA SER A 55 1.39 -20.00 -22.27
C SER A 55 0.86 -18.66 -21.73
N VAL A 56 -0.42 -18.60 -21.34
CA VAL A 56 -1.02 -17.40 -20.72
C VAL A 56 -0.44 -17.14 -19.34
N ILE A 57 -0.23 -18.20 -18.55
CA ILE A 57 0.36 -18.08 -17.21
C ILE A 57 1.84 -17.70 -17.29
N GLU A 58 2.59 -18.28 -18.23
CA GLU A 58 3.98 -17.87 -18.47
C GLU A 58 4.10 -16.41 -18.92
N TRP A 59 3.18 -15.96 -19.78
CA TRP A 59 3.10 -14.55 -20.17
C TRP A 59 2.77 -13.64 -18.98
N LEU A 60 1.81 -14.04 -18.12
CA LEU A 60 1.46 -13.31 -16.90
C LEU A 60 2.63 -13.22 -15.91
N VAL A 61 3.41 -14.30 -15.77
CA VAL A 61 4.63 -14.29 -14.94
C VAL A 61 5.63 -13.26 -15.49
N ARG A 62 5.88 -13.23 -16.81
CA ARG A 62 6.78 -12.22 -17.40
C ARG A 62 6.24 -10.79 -17.22
N LEU A 63 4.93 -10.59 -17.36
CA LEU A 63 4.29 -9.30 -17.09
C LEU A 63 4.49 -8.86 -15.63
N HIS A 64 4.32 -9.76 -14.67
CA HIS A 64 4.47 -9.48 -13.25
C HIS A 64 5.94 -9.28 -12.83
N GLU A 65 6.86 -10.08 -13.38
CA GLU A 65 8.27 -10.06 -13.01
C GLU A 65 9.00 -8.87 -13.65
N ASN A 66 8.75 -8.63 -14.93
CA ASN A 66 9.55 -7.70 -15.73
C ASN A 66 8.74 -6.79 -16.66
N LEU A 67 7.43 -6.66 -16.48
CA LEU A 67 6.57 -5.79 -17.27
C LEU A 67 6.65 -6.03 -18.79
N LEU A 68 7.08 -7.23 -19.21
CA LEU A 68 7.37 -7.58 -20.61
C LEU A 68 8.49 -6.73 -21.25
N ALA A 69 9.29 -6.04 -20.44
CA ALA A 69 10.36 -5.14 -20.87
C ALA A 69 11.76 -5.63 -20.41
N GLY A 70 11.89 -6.92 -20.05
CA GLY A 70 13.15 -7.54 -19.66
C GLY A 70 13.83 -6.80 -18.50
N THR A 71 15.13 -6.52 -18.62
CA THR A 71 15.91 -5.88 -17.54
C THR A 71 15.34 -4.53 -17.10
N ALA A 72 14.85 -3.71 -18.05
CA ALA A 72 14.30 -2.40 -17.72
C ALA A 72 13.01 -2.53 -16.90
N GLY A 73 12.12 -3.44 -17.28
CA GLY A 73 10.89 -3.64 -16.54
C GLY A 73 11.11 -4.35 -15.20
N HIS A 74 12.11 -5.23 -15.09
CA HIS A 74 12.55 -5.79 -13.80
C HIS A 74 13.02 -4.69 -12.85
N PHE A 75 13.84 -3.74 -13.34
CA PHE A 75 14.27 -2.58 -12.57
C PHE A 75 13.10 -1.69 -12.13
N VAL A 76 12.16 -1.39 -13.04
CA VAL A 76 10.92 -0.65 -12.72
C VAL A 76 10.10 -1.37 -11.66
N ASN A 77 10.03 -2.69 -11.71
CA ASN A 77 9.33 -3.49 -10.71
C ASN A 77 9.95 -3.33 -9.30
N GLY A 78 11.27 -3.24 -9.22
CA GLY A 78 11.97 -2.97 -7.97
C GLY A 78 11.66 -1.60 -7.40
N ILE A 79 11.62 -0.56 -8.24
CA ILE A 79 11.15 0.79 -7.85
C ILE A 79 9.71 0.73 -7.37
N GLY A 80 8.85 -0.02 -8.06
CA GLY A 80 7.47 -0.25 -7.66
C GLY A 80 7.33 -0.88 -6.28
N GLY A 81 8.16 -1.88 -5.97
CA GLY A 81 8.27 -2.47 -4.63
C GLY A 81 8.70 -1.45 -3.56
N MET A 82 9.64 -0.55 -3.88
CA MET A 82 10.03 0.56 -2.99
C MET A 82 8.86 1.52 -2.76
N CYS A 83 8.16 1.93 -3.81
CA CYS A 83 6.98 2.80 -3.72
C CYS A 83 5.88 2.16 -2.86
N LEU A 84 5.57 0.88 -3.06
CA LEU A 84 4.58 0.16 -2.26
C LEU A 84 5.00 0.08 -0.78
N THR A 85 6.28 -0.20 -0.51
CA THR A 85 6.84 -0.24 0.86
C THR A 85 6.72 1.13 1.53
N LEU A 86 7.10 2.21 0.83
CA LEU A 86 6.96 3.58 1.34
C LEU A 86 5.50 3.95 1.59
N LEU A 87 4.58 3.55 0.72
CA LEU A 87 3.13 3.74 0.93
C LEU A 87 2.63 3.00 2.17
N CYS A 88 3.10 1.78 2.43
CA CYS A 88 2.77 1.05 3.65
C CYS A 88 3.27 1.79 4.90
N LEU A 89 4.55 2.18 4.92
CA LEU A 89 5.15 2.87 6.08
C LEU A 89 4.47 4.21 6.37
N THR A 90 4.26 5.02 5.33
CA THR A 90 3.54 6.29 5.46
C THR A 90 2.07 6.09 5.84
N GLY A 91 1.41 5.05 5.31
CA GLY A 91 0.06 4.65 5.68
C GLY A 91 -0.06 4.28 7.16
N ALA A 92 0.87 3.50 7.69
CA ALA A 92 0.93 3.15 9.11
C ALA A 92 1.14 4.37 10.01
N MET A 93 1.99 5.32 9.60
CA MET A 93 2.17 6.59 10.32
C MET A 93 0.89 7.46 10.29
N ILE A 94 0.20 7.49 9.15
CA ILE A 94 -1.04 8.27 8.97
C ILE A 94 -2.21 7.65 9.72
N TRP A 95 -2.24 6.32 9.81
CA TRP A 95 -3.40 5.54 10.22
C TRP A 95 -3.97 5.95 11.58
N TRP A 96 -3.12 6.32 12.55
CA TRP A 96 -3.56 6.71 13.88
C TRP A 96 -4.53 7.92 13.83
N PRO A 97 -5.83 7.73 14.09
CA PRO A 97 -6.84 8.79 13.95
C PRO A 97 -7.18 9.46 15.31
N GLY A 98 -6.39 9.18 16.35
CA GLY A 98 -6.63 9.62 17.73
C GLY A 98 -7.47 8.65 18.57
N THR A 99 -7.33 8.77 19.90
CA THR A 99 -7.93 7.86 20.91
C THR A 99 -9.46 7.77 20.89
N LYS A 100 -10.17 8.77 20.35
CA LYS A 100 -11.65 8.77 20.32
C LYS A 100 -12.24 8.04 19.11
N HIS A 101 -11.49 7.90 18.02
CA HIS A 101 -12.01 7.41 16.74
C HIS A 101 -11.30 6.16 16.20
N TRP A 102 -10.24 5.67 16.86
CA TRP A 102 -9.46 4.52 16.38
C TRP A 102 -10.28 3.27 16.09
N ARG A 103 -11.28 2.93 16.93
CA ARG A 103 -12.14 1.75 16.72
C ARG A 103 -12.92 1.82 15.40
N ARG A 104 -13.34 3.02 15.00
CA ARG A 104 -14.08 3.22 13.76
C ARG A 104 -13.19 3.03 12.52
N SER A 105 -11.89 3.31 12.65
CA SER A 105 -10.90 3.10 11.57
C SER A 105 -10.60 1.63 11.29
N LEU A 106 -11.07 0.71 12.15
CA LEU A 106 -10.86 -0.73 12.02
C LEU A 106 -11.99 -1.44 11.29
N THR A 107 -13.10 -0.75 11.01
CA THR A 107 -14.35 -1.35 10.54
C THR A 107 -14.93 -0.57 9.37
N VAL A 108 -15.69 -1.25 8.50
CA VAL A 108 -16.38 -0.62 7.38
C VAL A 108 -17.86 -0.48 7.68
N ASP A 109 -18.38 0.75 7.63
CA ASP A 109 -19.80 1.03 7.75
C ASP A 109 -20.47 0.97 6.37
N TRP A 110 -20.99 -0.21 6.02
CA TRP A 110 -21.64 -0.49 4.72
C TRP A 110 -22.95 0.28 4.50
N SER A 111 -23.52 0.88 5.54
CA SER A 111 -24.73 1.71 5.44
C SER A 111 -24.44 3.17 5.07
N ALA A 112 -23.16 3.56 5.08
CA ALA A 112 -22.75 4.93 4.81
C ALA A 112 -22.79 5.30 3.31
N HIS A 113 -22.71 6.59 3.01
CA HIS A 113 -22.53 7.05 1.63
C HIS A 113 -21.23 6.50 1.02
N PHE A 114 -21.23 6.27 -0.29
CA PHE A 114 -20.11 5.65 -1.04
C PHE A 114 -18.74 6.21 -0.69
N ALA A 115 -18.63 7.53 -0.56
CA ALA A 115 -17.36 8.16 -0.32
C ALA A 115 -16.83 8.03 1.13
N ARG A 116 -17.69 7.65 2.09
CA ARG A 116 -17.27 7.19 3.42
C ARG A 116 -16.93 5.71 3.41
N ILE A 117 -17.68 4.88 2.70
CA ILE A 117 -17.35 3.45 2.52
C ILE A 117 -15.93 3.31 1.94
N ASN A 118 -15.57 4.07 0.90
CA ASN A 118 -14.22 4.02 0.31
C ASN A 118 -13.12 4.39 1.32
N TRP A 119 -13.35 5.40 2.16
CA TRP A 119 -12.39 5.81 3.19
C TRP A 119 -12.26 4.73 4.28
N ASP A 120 -13.39 4.25 4.80
CA ASP A 120 -13.44 3.23 5.84
C ASP A 120 -12.80 1.92 5.32
N LEU A 121 -13.05 1.54 4.05
CA LEU A 121 -12.45 0.38 3.39
C LEU A 121 -10.93 0.53 3.23
N HIS A 122 -10.45 1.68 2.75
CA HIS A 122 -9.01 1.94 2.60
C HIS A 122 -8.30 1.89 3.96
N SER A 123 -8.90 2.48 5.00
CA SER A 123 -8.33 2.49 6.35
C SER A 123 -8.33 1.11 7.00
N ALA A 124 -9.45 0.38 6.92
CA ALA A 124 -9.56 -0.94 7.53
C ALA A 124 -8.67 -1.97 6.82
N LEU A 125 -8.71 -2.04 5.49
CA LEU A 125 -7.85 -2.97 4.74
C LEU A 125 -6.37 -2.64 4.91
N GLY A 126 -6.02 -1.35 4.88
CA GLY A 126 -4.64 -0.90 5.07
C GLY A 126 -4.08 -1.31 6.43
N PHE A 127 -4.91 -1.27 7.47
CA PHE A 127 -4.53 -1.73 8.81
C PHE A 127 -4.45 -3.26 8.91
N TRP A 128 -5.54 -3.97 8.58
CA TRP A 128 -5.63 -5.42 8.76
C TRP A 128 -4.67 -6.19 7.87
N CYS A 129 -4.38 -5.66 6.68
CA CYS A 129 -3.47 -6.30 5.72
C CYS A 129 -2.06 -5.68 5.71
N PHE A 130 -1.75 -4.78 6.65
CA PHE A 130 -0.49 -4.01 6.67
C PHE A 130 0.74 -4.91 6.51
N ILE A 131 0.86 -5.96 7.33
CA ILE A 131 2.02 -6.85 7.32
C ILE A 131 2.13 -7.58 5.98
N PHE A 132 1.02 -8.05 5.41
CA PHE A 132 1.02 -8.75 4.13
C PHE A 132 1.47 -7.85 2.98
N VAL A 133 0.91 -6.63 2.89
CA VAL A 133 1.30 -5.65 1.85
C VAL A 133 2.75 -5.20 2.03
N LEU A 134 3.21 -5.03 3.26
CA LEU A 134 4.60 -4.70 3.55
C LEU A 134 5.56 -5.82 3.10
N VAL A 135 5.22 -7.07 3.40
CA VAL A 135 6.01 -8.24 2.96
C VAL A 135 6.09 -8.31 1.43
N TRP A 136 4.99 -8.10 0.70
CA TRP A 136 5.01 -8.06 -0.77
C TRP A 136 5.85 -6.90 -1.33
N GLY A 137 5.78 -5.72 -0.71
CA GLY A 137 6.63 -4.59 -1.05
C GLY A 137 8.12 -4.91 -0.89
N ILE A 138 8.51 -5.43 0.28
CA ILE A 138 9.91 -5.76 0.60
C ILE A 138 10.43 -6.89 -0.29
N SER A 139 9.65 -7.94 -0.51
CA SER A 139 10.04 -9.04 -1.39
C SER A 139 10.18 -8.61 -2.85
N GLY A 140 9.33 -7.69 -3.34
CA GLY A 140 9.50 -7.08 -4.67
C GLY A 140 10.82 -6.32 -4.82
N ILE A 141 11.25 -5.61 -3.76
CA ILE A 141 12.59 -4.98 -3.74
C ILE A 141 13.68 -6.05 -3.75
N TYR A 142 13.56 -7.08 -2.92
CA TYR A 142 14.54 -8.15 -2.78
C TYR A 142 14.80 -8.90 -4.10
N PHE A 143 13.75 -9.24 -4.85
CA PHE A 143 13.91 -9.96 -6.12
C PHE A 143 14.68 -9.17 -7.18
N VAL A 144 14.66 -7.84 -7.10
CA VAL A 144 15.37 -6.96 -8.04
C VAL A 144 16.73 -6.53 -7.52
N PHE A 145 16.81 -6.21 -6.23
CA PHE A 145 18.00 -5.71 -5.55
C PHE A 145 18.30 -6.58 -4.33
N PRO A 146 18.90 -7.78 -4.53
CA PRO A 146 19.20 -8.66 -3.41
C PRO A 146 20.45 -8.23 -2.62
N GLN A 147 21.38 -7.49 -3.25
CA GLN A 147 22.65 -7.09 -2.64
C GLN A 147 22.52 -6.30 -1.33
N PRO A 148 21.62 -5.31 -1.20
CA PRO A 148 21.38 -4.62 0.08
C PRO A 148 20.81 -5.51 1.19
N PHE A 149 20.22 -6.67 0.86
CA PHE A 149 19.75 -7.64 1.85
C PHE A 149 20.89 -8.53 2.30
N TYR A 150 21.81 -8.87 1.40
CA TYR A 150 23.04 -9.59 1.75
C TYR A 150 24.08 -8.72 2.44
N SER A 151 24.06 -7.39 2.31
CA SER A 151 24.97 -6.54 3.09
C SER A 151 24.65 -6.57 4.61
N LEU A 152 23.45 -7.03 4.99
CA LEU A 152 23.14 -7.35 6.39
C LEU A 152 23.97 -8.52 6.93
N LEU A 153 24.57 -9.35 6.07
CA LEU A 153 25.50 -10.43 6.44
C LEU A 153 26.75 -9.93 7.15
N VAL A 154 27.12 -8.65 6.98
CA VAL A 154 28.18 -8.01 7.78
C VAL A 154 27.83 -8.03 9.28
N PHE A 155 26.54 -8.02 9.61
CA PHE A 155 26.03 -8.12 10.99
C PHE A 155 25.62 -9.54 11.39
N ASP A 156 25.58 -10.49 10.45
CA ASP A 156 25.23 -11.91 10.65
C ASP A 156 26.20 -12.83 9.87
N PRO A 157 27.48 -12.91 10.28
CA PRO A 157 28.53 -13.59 9.51
C PRO A 157 28.38 -15.13 9.41
N ASP A 158 27.49 -15.71 10.20
CA ASP A 158 27.17 -17.15 10.20
C ASP A 158 25.87 -17.46 9.41
N ASP A 159 25.28 -16.47 8.72
CA ASP A 159 24.01 -16.58 7.97
C ASP A 159 22.82 -17.13 8.78
N ARG A 160 22.87 -17.03 10.12
CA ARG A 160 21.91 -17.70 11.03
C ARG A 160 20.50 -17.17 10.87
N PHE A 161 20.36 -15.91 10.50
CA PHE A 161 19.07 -15.23 10.40
C PHE A 161 18.77 -14.79 8.97
N THR A 162 19.78 -14.44 8.18
CA THR A 162 19.58 -13.87 6.85
C THR A 162 19.10 -14.90 5.83
N ASP A 163 19.75 -16.06 5.73
CA ASP A 163 19.36 -17.11 4.78
C ASP A 163 17.96 -17.69 5.06
N PRO A 164 17.63 -18.06 6.31
CA PRO A 164 16.26 -18.47 6.64
C PRO A 164 15.26 -17.34 6.38
N GLY A 165 15.60 -16.10 6.74
CA GLY A 165 14.74 -14.93 6.54
C GLY A 165 14.36 -14.71 5.08
N LEU A 166 15.34 -14.79 4.17
CA LEU A 166 15.13 -14.63 2.73
C LEU A 166 14.36 -15.81 2.12
N PHE A 167 14.62 -17.03 2.59
CA PHE A 167 13.83 -18.20 2.21
C PHE A 167 12.35 -18.03 2.60
N TRP A 168 12.09 -17.63 3.85
CA TRP A 168 10.74 -17.37 4.33
C TRP A 168 10.09 -16.19 3.61
N LEU A 169 10.84 -15.12 3.30
CA LEU A 169 10.36 -13.97 2.54
C LEU A 169 9.88 -14.40 1.14
N SER A 170 10.67 -15.21 0.44
CA SER A 170 10.29 -15.77 -0.87
C SER A 170 9.04 -16.65 -0.74
N ARG A 171 9.00 -17.53 0.26
CA ARG A 171 7.85 -18.42 0.50
C ARG A 171 6.57 -17.65 0.82
N LEU A 172 6.67 -16.60 1.63
CA LEU A 172 5.57 -15.69 1.97
C LEU A 172 5.15 -14.84 0.76
N HIS A 173 6.05 -14.41 -0.11
CA HIS A 173 5.65 -13.69 -1.32
C HIS A 173 4.72 -14.54 -2.19
N PHE A 174 5.10 -15.80 -2.44
CA PHE A 174 4.35 -16.71 -3.32
C PHE A 174 3.19 -17.46 -2.64
N GLY A 175 3.06 -17.41 -1.31
CA GLY A 175 1.98 -18.11 -0.59
C GLY A 175 2.10 -19.65 -0.61
N ARG A 176 3.31 -20.21 -0.78
CA ARG A 176 3.53 -21.65 -0.99
C ARG A 176 3.43 -22.47 0.30
N PHE A 177 2.22 -22.61 0.81
CA PHE A 177 1.87 -23.37 2.01
C PHE A 177 0.82 -24.46 1.77
N GLY A 178 0.41 -24.65 0.51
CA GLY A 178 -0.61 -25.61 0.08
C GLY A 178 -1.84 -24.93 -0.52
N TRP A 179 -2.65 -25.71 -1.23
CA TRP A 179 -3.75 -25.24 -2.09
C TRP A 179 -4.76 -24.29 -1.41
N PHE A 180 -5.09 -24.54 -0.14
CA PHE A 180 -6.04 -23.70 0.60
C PHE A 180 -5.45 -22.32 0.92
N ILE A 181 -4.17 -22.30 1.33
CA ILE A 181 -3.47 -21.05 1.63
C ILE A 181 -3.21 -20.27 0.35
N GLU A 182 -2.91 -20.94 -0.75
CA GLU A 182 -2.78 -20.31 -2.08
C GLU A 182 -4.07 -19.57 -2.48
N GLY A 183 -5.24 -20.18 -2.27
CA GLY A 183 -6.53 -19.51 -2.48
C GLY A 183 -6.70 -18.24 -1.63
N ILE A 184 -6.32 -18.30 -0.34
CA ILE A 184 -6.33 -17.13 0.55
C ILE A 184 -5.31 -16.08 0.08
N TRP A 185 -4.11 -16.51 -0.34
CA TRP A 185 -3.04 -15.63 -0.78
C TRP A 185 -3.40 -14.91 -2.08
N ALA A 186 -4.07 -15.60 -3.00
CA ALA A 186 -4.63 -15.00 -4.21
C ALA A 186 -5.66 -13.93 -3.85
N ALA A 187 -6.57 -14.20 -2.91
CA ALA A 187 -7.56 -13.22 -2.45
C ALA A 187 -6.91 -12.01 -1.75
N LEU A 188 -5.99 -12.24 -0.82
CA LEU A 188 -5.23 -11.18 -0.14
C LEU A 188 -4.35 -10.40 -1.13
N GLY A 189 -3.85 -11.05 -2.17
CA GLY A 189 -3.06 -10.44 -3.24
C GLY A 189 -3.83 -9.37 -4.02
N LEU A 190 -5.16 -9.32 -3.94
CA LEU A 190 -6.01 -8.26 -4.51
C LEU A 190 -6.18 -7.04 -3.59
N VAL A 191 -5.77 -7.12 -2.33
CA VAL A 191 -5.90 -6.01 -1.38
C VAL A 191 -5.13 -4.77 -1.84
N PRO A 192 -3.87 -4.85 -2.33
CA PRO A 192 -3.18 -3.67 -2.85
C PRO A 192 -3.93 -3.00 -4.02
N ALA A 193 -4.58 -3.77 -4.89
CA ALA A 193 -5.45 -3.24 -5.95
C ALA A 193 -6.65 -2.45 -5.37
N ILE A 194 -7.34 -3.00 -4.37
CA ILE A 194 -8.45 -2.32 -3.71
C ILE A 194 -7.96 -1.04 -3.02
N LEU A 195 -6.81 -1.09 -2.34
CA LEU A 195 -6.20 0.07 -1.70
C LEU A 195 -5.81 1.15 -2.72
N ALA A 196 -5.22 0.78 -3.85
CA ALA A 196 -4.90 1.71 -4.94
C ALA A 196 -6.17 2.36 -5.51
N PHE A 197 -7.20 1.58 -5.79
CA PHE A 197 -8.47 2.08 -6.33
C PHE A 197 -9.18 3.04 -5.36
N THR A 198 -9.35 2.62 -4.10
CA THR A 198 -9.97 3.44 -3.05
C THR A 198 -9.14 4.69 -2.75
N GLY A 199 -7.81 4.59 -2.79
CA GLY A 199 -6.87 5.70 -2.58
C GLY A 199 -6.97 6.77 -3.67
N VAL A 200 -7.06 6.37 -4.94
CA VAL A 200 -7.31 7.30 -6.06
C VAL A 200 -8.64 8.02 -5.88
N PHE A 201 -9.70 7.32 -5.49
CA PHE A 201 -11.00 7.95 -5.24
C PHE A 201 -10.93 9.01 -4.11
N VAL A 202 -10.22 8.71 -3.02
CA VAL A 202 -9.94 9.67 -1.94
C VAL A 202 -9.16 10.88 -2.46
N CYS A 203 -8.16 10.66 -3.31
CA CYS A 203 -7.37 11.71 -3.95
C CYS A 203 -8.22 12.61 -4.84
N CYS A 204 -8.98 12.03 -5.78
CA CYS A 204 -9.89 12.76 -6.66
C CYS A 204 -10.90 13.59 -5.86
N ARG A 205 -11.50 13.02 -4.81
CA ARG A 205 -12.46 13.75 -3.96
C ARG A 205 -11.80 14.95 -3.28
N ARG A 206 -10.59 14.80 -2.72
CA ARG A 206 -9.90 15.91 -2.04
C ARG A 206 -9.38 16.98 -3.00
N MET A 207 -8.95 16.60 -4.22
CA MET A 207 -8.45 17.56 -5.21
C MET A 207 -9.59 18.31 -5.93
N ILE A 208 -10.66 17.61 -6.30
CA ILE A 208 -11.74 18.16 -7.14
C ILE A 208 -12.79 18.89 -6.29
N TYR A 209 -13.13 18.39 -5.10
CA TYR A 209 -14.08 19.06 -4.20
C TYR A 209 -13.37 20.01 -3.22
N LYS A 210 -12.72 21.07 -3.73
CA LYS A 210 -12.57 22.28 -2.91
C LYS A 210 -13.94 22.93 -2.84
N LYS A 211 -14.54 22.96 -1.64
CA LYS A 211 -15.79 23.68 -1.39
C LYS A 211 -15.61 25.12 -1.90
N PRO A 212 -16.40 25.62 -2.86
CA PRO A 212 -16.30 27.01 -3.28
C PRO A 212 -16.49 27.88 -2.03
N SER A 213 -15.60 28.87 -1.86
CA SER A 213 -15.70 29.84 -0.78
C SER A 213 -17.07 30.51 -0.87
N ASN A 214 -17.85 30.43 0.22
CA ASN A 214 -19.19 31.02 0.28
C ASN A 214 -19.11 32.53 -0.04
N PRO A 215 -19.76 33.02 -1.11
CA PRO A 215 -19.67 34.42 -1.54
C PRO A 215 -20.11 35.43 -0.47
N ARG A 216 -21.04 35.05 0.44
CA ARG A 216 -21.51 35.92 1.53
C ARG A 216 -20.42 36.36 2.50
N THR A 217 -19.39 35.54 2.68
CA THR A 217 -18.27 35.86 3.58
C THR A 217 -17.31 36.89 3.00
N GLN A 218 -17.36 37.15 1.69
CA GLN A 218 -16.56 38.18 1.02
C GLN A 218 -17.25 39.55 1.03
N SER A 219 -18.58 39.61 0.89
CA SER A 219 -19.30 40.89 0.94
C SER A 219 -19.23 41.55 2.33
N GLU A 220 -19.24 40.76 3.39
CA GLU A 220 -19.14 41.25 4.78
C GLU A 220 -17.73 41.79 5.13
N LYS A 221 -16.71 41.50 4.32
CA LYS A 221 -15.35 42.06 4.47
C LYS A 221 -15.10 43.34 3.68
N LEU A 222 -15.96 43.67 2.73
CA LEU A 222 -15.82 44.82 1.84
C LEU A 222 -16.64 46.05 2.29
N ASP A 223 -17.55 45.89 3.25
CA ASP A 223 -18.20 46.99 3.97
C ASP A 223 -17.74 47.04 5.44
N PRO A 224 -16.52 47.53 5.74
CA PRO A 224 -16.25 48.14 7.02
C PRO A 224 -16.87 49.55 7.00
N LEU A 225 -17.99 49.73 7.70
CA LEU A 225 -18.49 51.05 8.09
C LEU A 225 -17.42 51.85 8.83
#